data_AF-A0A0C2D4T6-F1
#
_entry.id   AF-A0A0C2D4T6-F1
#
_cell.length_a   1.000
_cell.length_b   1.000
_cell.length_c   1.000
_cell.angle_alpha   90.00
_cell.angle_beta   90.00
_cell.angle_gamma   90.00
#
_symmetry.space_group_name_H-M   'P 1'
#
loop_
_entity.id
_entity.type
_entity.pdbx_description
1 polymer ?
#
loop_
_entity_poly.entity_id
_entity_poly.type
_entity_poly.pdbx_seq_one_letter_code
_entity_poly.pdbx_strand_id
1 'polypeptide(L)'
;MSRGAKNFERRQIACIAAGKLLDVEDYILLPAQKKGTLVSAFQTKLASGDQREESRILDARDPNFLEEYYARSRLHLISTLAQEMKDYVCSLRSENNHLFSGRDSIAHLIVDDYEPSSSRTIFHLDMDCFFVSVALRSRPDLGVGAGFSELACVSYAARRCGLRNGMIVRDAIKRCPQLVCLPYAFDEYRNVAKTVYTIVARCTNHTTRGFCRYTLEIKAVSCDEMYIDCSKLFDELRIRDAASFAEHLRAEIRRETGCPASVGIGRSTLMARLATRYAKPDGVRHVPAEESDVFIANEKVNGVYLSVRNLPGLGYQTYSKLVGAFGPIEKCSELHLITRNELERLLGKKAGDQLYKMCRGESEDKDFIATNLRKSVSCDINYGIRFVKVLSIIYIMVSSYRHISVGK
;
A
#
# COMPACT_ATOMS: atom_id res chain seq x y z
N MET A 1 3.29 -17.21 45.42
CA MET A 1 2.26 -17.24 44.36
C MET A 1 0.90 -17.44 45.03
N SER A 2 0.11 -16.37 45.16
CA SER A 2 -1.12 -16.37 45.95
C SER A 2 -2.23 -17.19 45.28
N ARG A 3 -3.16 -17.71 46.09
CA ARG A 3 -4.30 -18.58 45.73
C ARG A 3 -5.14 -18.09 44.53
N GLY A 4 -5.07 -16.81 44.16
CA GLY A 4 -5.78 -16.23 43.01
C GLY A 4 -5.24 -16.70 41.64
N ALA A 5 -3.92 -16.85 41.50
CA ALA A 5 -3.31 -17.23 40.21
C ALA A 5 -3.63 -18.69 39.83
N LYS A 6 -3.70 -19.60 40.81
CA LYS A 6 -4.08 -21.01 40.58
C LYS A 6 -5.57 -21.20 40.26
N ASN A 7 -6.44 -20.28 40.69
CA ASN A 7 -7.87 -20.31 40.34
C ASN A 7 -8.15 -19.74 38.94
N PHE A 8 -7.32 -18.82 38.46
CA PHE A 8 -7.41 -18.27 37.10
C PHE A 8 -7.12 -19.34 36.04
N GLU A 9 -6.01 -20.07 36.20
CA GLU A 9 -5.57 -21.09 35.25
C GLU A 9 -6.56 -22.27 35.15
N ARG A 10 -7.15 -22.69 36.28
CA ARG A 10 -8.16 -23.76 36.31
C ARG A 10 -9.48 -23.37 35.65
N ARG A 11 -9.92 -22.12 35.77
CA ARG A 11 -11.18 -21.65 35.16
C ARG A 11 -11.04 -21.42 33.66
N GLN A 12 -9.87 -20.95 33.21
CA GLN A 12 -9.60 -20.73 31.79
C GLN A 12 -9.59 -22.06 31.00
N ILE A 13 -8.97 -23.10 31.57
CA ILE A 13 -8.95 -24.46 30.98
C ILE A 13 -10.36 -25.07 30.94
N ALA A 14 -11.17 -24.85 31.98
CA ALA A 14 -12.55 -25.36 32.03
C ALA A 14 -13.49 -24.67 31.03
N CYS A 15 -13.32 -23.37 30.76
CA CYS A 15 -14.17 -22.63 29.84
C CYS A 15 -13.88 -22.93 28.36
N ILE A 16 -12.61 -23.18 28.00
CA ILE A 16 -12.24 -23.62 26.65
C ILE A 16 -12.82 -25.01 26.35
N ALA A 17 -12.84 -25.90 27.33
CA ALA A 17 -13.42 -27.25 27.19
C ALA A 17 -14.96 -27.26 27.10
N ALA A 18 -15.64 -26.23 27.62
CA ALA A 18 -17.10 -26.19 27.72
C ALA A 18 -17.82 -25.38 26.62
N GLY A 19 -17.09 -24.76 25.68
CA GLY A 19 -17.67 -24.04 24.55
C GLY A 19 -18.55 -22.83 24.90
N LYS A 20 -18.44 -22.30 26.14
CA LYS A 20 -19.18 -21.12 26.60
C LYS A 20 -18.24 -19.93 26.75
N LEU A 21 -18.67 -18.79 26.20
CA LEU A 21 -18.03 -17.49 26.44
C LEU A 21 -18.11 -17.15 27.93
N LEU A 22 -17.02 -16.63 28.47
CA LEU A 22 -16.97 -16.13 29.85
C LEU A 22 -17.85 -14.89 29.98
N ASP A 23 -18.63 -14.84 31.06
CA ASP A 23 -19.51 -13.73 31.34
C ASP A 23 -18.69 -12.47 31.63
N VAL A 24 -18.93 -11.40 30.86
CA VAL A 24 -18.08 -10.20 30.83
C VAL A 24 -18.16 -9.43 32.16
N GLU A 25 -19.27 -9.57 32.88
CA GLU A 25 -19.54 -8.85 34.12
C GLU A 25 -18.62 -9.27 35.27
N ASP A 26 -18.11 -10.51 35.27
CA ASP A 26 -17.18 -11.04 36.28
C ASP A 26 -15.75 -10.44 36.19
N TYR A 27 -15.45 -9.66 35.14
CA TYR A 27 -14.10 -9.17 34.84
C TYR A 27 -13.99 -7.63 34.79
N ILE A 28 -15.06 -6.91 35.10
CA ILE A 28 -15.05 -5.44 35.18
C ILE A 28 -14.51 -5.01 36.56
N LEU A 29 -13.26 -4.53 36.60
CA LEU A 29 -12.60 -4.05 37.83
C LEU A 29 -12.86 -2.57 38.18
N LEU A 30 -13.85 -1.91 37.56
CA LEU A 30 -14.27 -0.55 37.94
C LEU A 30 -15.80 -0.40 37.83
N PRO A 31 -16.52 -0.14 38.93
CA PRO A 31 -17.93 0.21 38.87
C PRO A 31 -18.09 1.70 38.49
N ALA A 32 -18.85 1.93 37.42
CA ALA A 32 -19.57 3.15 37.04
C ALA A 32 -18.86 4.52 37.22
N GLN A 33 -18.47 5.15 36.11
CA GLN A 33 -18.48 6.62 36.02
C GLN A 33 -19.65 7.10 35.16
N LYS A 34 -20.43 8.00 35.76
CA LYS A 34 -21.68 8.60 35.28
C LYS A 34 -21.50 9.29 33.92
N LYS A 35 -22.54 9.20 33.09
CA LYS A 35 -22.78 10.03 31.89
C LYS A 35 -22.61 11.53 32.21
N GLY A 36 -21.81 12.22 31.42
CA GLY A 36 -21.64 13.68 31.46
C GLY A 36 -20.94 14.22 30.21
N THR A 37 -21.75 14.69 29.25
CA THR A 37 -21.55 15.81 28.32
C THR A 37 -20.36 15.80 27.34
N LEU A 38 -20.62 15.26 26.15
CA LEU A 38 -19.91 15.48 24.88
C LEU A 38 -20.23 16.88 24.30
N VAL A 39 -19.78 17.98 24.92
CA VAL A 39 -19.72 19.32 24.27
C VAL A 39 -18.65 20.18 24.96
N SER A 40 -17.40 20.16 24.51
CA SER A 40 -16.49 21.33 24.64
C SER A 40 -15.24 21.31 23.75
N ALA A 41 -15.03 20.31 22.89
CA ALA A 41 -13.81 20.23 22.07
C ALA A 41 -13.73 21.25 20.90
N PHE A 42 -14.60 22.25 20.84
CA PHE A 42 -14.68 23.22 19.72
C PHE A 42 -14.39 24.68 20.08
N GLN A 43 -13.93 25.01 21.29
CA GLN A 43 -13.63 26.41 21.65
C GLN A 43 -12.33 26.57 22.46
N THR A 44 -11.17 26.31 21.82
CA THR A 44 -9.90 26.91 22.30
C THR A 44 -8.84 27.00 21.18
N LYS A 45 -9.17 27.65 20.08
CA LYS A 45 -8.17 28.14 19.11
C LYS A 45 -8.50 29.56 18.68
N LEU A 46 -8.41 30.48 19.64
CA LEU A 46 -8.34 31.93 19.42
C LEU A 46 -7.81 32.58 20.69
N ALA A 47 -6.53 32.37 20.96
CA ALA A 47 -5.72 33.26 21.78
C ALA A 47 -4.27 33.10 21.35
N SER A 48 -3.77 34.15 20.73
CA SER A 48 -2.39 34.38 20.30
C SER A 48 -1.37 34.20 21.43
N GLY A 49 -0.22 33.63 21.11
CA GLY A 49 0.96 33.67 21.95
C GLY A 49 2.06 32.77 21.40
N ASP A 50 3.09 33.39 20.85
CA ASP A 50 4.35 32.78 20.42
C ASP A 50 4.98 31.97 21.57
N GLN A 51 4.78 30.65 21.58
CA GLN A 51 5.53 29.71 22.41
C GLN A 51 5.88 28.50 21.55
N ARG A 52 7.18 28.28 21.35
CA ARG A 52 7.70 27.00 20.89
C ARG A 52 7.31 25.95 21.94
N GLU A 53 6.23 25.22 21.71
CA GLU A 53 5.90 24.03 22.48
C GLU A 53 7.08 23.06 22.40
N GLU A 54 7.82 22.92 23.49
CA GLU A 54 8.70 21.76 23.69
C GLU A 54 7.80 20.53 23.60
N SER A 55 7.81 19.85 22.45
CA SER A 55 6.99 18.66 22.24
C SER A 55 7.43 17.61 23.28
N ARG A 56 6.63 17.44 24.33
CA ARG A 56 6.88 16.46 25.38
C ARG A 56 6.90 15.08 24.72
N ILE A 57 8.06 14.42 24.71
CA ILE A 57 8.17 13.07 24.14
C ILE A 57 7.36 12.14 25.04
N LEU A 58 6.22 11.69 24.53
CA LEU A 58 5.40 10.70 25.23
C LEU A 58 6.10 9.35 25.19
N ASP A 59 6.14 8.67 26.33
CA ASP A 59 6.63 7.30 26.43
C ASP A 59 5.47 6.33 26.66
N ALA A 60 5.75 5.04 26.57
CA ALA A 60 4.74 3.98 26.65
C ALA A 60 3.92 3.92 27.96
N ARG A 61 4.23 4.75 28.95
CA ARG A 61 3.49 4.89 30.21
C ARG A 61 2.41 5.97 30.13
N ASP A 62 2.48 6.86 29.15
CA ASP A 62 1.53 7.94 28.97
C ASP A 62 0.22 7.41 28.36
N PRO A 63 -0.96 7.80 28.88
CA PRO A 63 -2.26 7.48 28.30
C PRO A 63 -2.40 7.81 26.82
N ASN A 64 -1.78 8.89 26.37
CA ASN A 64 -1.88 9.40 25.01
C ASN A 64 -0.78 8.84 24.09
N PHE A 65 0.10 7.97 24.61
CA PHE A 65 1.19 7.38 23.83
C PHE A 65 0.68 6.66 22.58
N LEU A 66 -0.41 5.90 22.70
CA LEU A 66 -0.94 5.11 21.59
C LEU A 66 -1.42 6.00 20.44
N GLU A 67 -2.16 7.05 20.78
CA GLU A 67 -2.71 8.01 19.82
C GLU A 67 -1.57 8.76 19.11
N GLU A 68 -0.60 9.25 19.88
CA GLU A 68 0.55 9.97 19.33
C GLU A 68 1.46 9.06 18.47
N TYR A 69 1.66 7.81 18.92
CA TYR A 69 2.42 6.81 18.17
C TYR A 69 1.80 6.56 16.79
N TYR A 70 0.49 6.33 16.75
CA TYR A 70 -0.21 6.07 15.49
C TYR A 70 -0.36 7.32 14.62
N ALA A 71 -0.57 8.49 15.23
CA ALA A 71 -0.59 9.78 14.54
C ALA A 71 0.76 10.09 13.85
N ARG A 72 1.88 9.59 14.38
CA ARG A 72 3.22 9.76 13.80
C ARG A 72 3.71 8.59 12.95
N SER A 73 2.99 7.46 12.95
CA SER A 73 3.43 6.23 12.28
C SER A 73 2.98 6.18 10.83
N ARG A 74 3.93 6.40 9.91
CA ARG A 74 3.70 6.22 8.46
C ARG A 74 3.23 4.81 8.11
N LEU A 75 3.76 3.79 8.79
CA LEU A 75 3.48 2.38 8.48
C LEU A 75 2.04 2.02 8.87
N HIS A 76 1.58 2.58 9.98
CA HIS A 76 0.17 2.53 10.34
C HIS A 76 -0.70 3.24 9.30
N LEU A 77 -0.34 4.48 8.93
CA LEU A 77 -1.09 5.23 7.93
C LEU A 77 -1.25 4.48 6.60
N ILE A 78 -0.17 3.98 6.01
CA ILE A 78 -0.26 3.26 4.72
C ILE A 78 -1.10 1.98 4.83
N SER A 79 -1.01 1.27 5.96
CA SER A 79 -1.78 0.05 6.19
C SER A 79 -3.28 0.35 6.31
N THR A 80 -3.62 1.41 7.06
CA THR A 80 -4.99 1.92 7.20
C THR A 80 -5.54 2.41 5.87
N LEU A 81 -4.80 3.25 5.14
CA LEU A 81 -5.24 3.76 3.83
C LEU A 81 -5.38 2.64 2.79
N ALA A 82 -4.47 1.66 2.76
CA ALA A 82 -4.60 0.53 1.84
C ALA A 82 -5.89 -0.27 2.09
N GLN A 83 -6.29 -0.42 3.37
CA GLN A 83 -7.54 -1.06 3.71
C GLN A 83 -8.76 -0.18 3.38
N GLU A 84 -8.71 1.12 3.67
CA GLU A 84 -9.77 2.06 3.27
C GLU A 84 -10.00 2.07 1.77
N MET A 85 -8.94 2.00 0.94
CA MET A 85 -9.09 1.98 -0.52
C MET A 85 -9.71 0.67 -1.01
N LYS A 86 -9.38 -0.46 -0.37
CA LYS A 86 -10.05 -1.75 -0.64
C LYS A 86 -11.53 -1.68 -0.30
N ASP A 87 -11.85 -1.16 0.89
CA ASP A 87 -13.23 -1.03 1.37
C ASP A 87 -14.02 -0.05 0.48
N TYR A 88 -13.40 1.06 0.05
CA TYR A 88 -13.98 2.02 -0.89
C TYR A 88 -14.33 1.37 -2.24
N VAL A 89 -13.39 0.65 -2.87
CA VAL A 89 -13.66 -0.05 -4.13
C VAL A 89 -14.74 -1.12 -3.97
N CYS A 90 -14.77 -1.84 -2.83
CA CYS A 90 -15.82 -2.80 -2.54
C CYS A 90 -17.19 -2.12 -2.40
N SER A 91 -17.26 -0.97 -1.71
CA SER A 91 -18.51 -0.23 -1.57
C SER A 91 -19.05 0.26 -2.91
N LEU A 92 -18.17 0.76 -3.79
CA LEU A 92 -18.59 1.24 -5.11
C LEU A 92 -19.20 0.12 -5.96
N ARG A 93 -18.66 -1.11 -5.88
CA ARG A 93 -19.21 -2.27 -6.59
C ARG A 93 -20.56 -2.75 -6.05
N SER A 94 -20.86 -2.46 -4.80
CA SER A 94 -22.13 -2.85 -4.18
C SER A 94 -23.28 -1.91 -4.52
N GLU A 95 -22.99 -0.72 -5.06
CA GLU A 95 -24.00 0.21 -5.54
C GLU A 95 -24.65 -0.32 -6.83
N ASN A 96 -25.96 -0.11 -7.01
CA ASN A 96 -26.65 -0.46 -8.25
C ASN A 96 -26.60 0.73 -9.24
N ASN A 97 -26.63 0.44 -10.55
CA ASN A 97 -26.59 1.42 -11.65
C ASN A 97 -25.34 2.30 -11.70
N HIS A 98 -24.27 1.77 -12.29
CA HIS A 98 -23.06 2.54 -12.56
C HIS A 98 -23.17 3.27 -13.90
N LEU A 99 -23.01 4.59 -13.89
CA LEU A 99 -22.83 5.38 -15.11
C LEU A 99 -21.37 5.83 -15.24
N PHE A 100 -20.73 5.63 -16.39
CA PHE A 100 -19.29 5.88 -16.58
C PHE A 100 -18.99 7.19 -17.33
N SER A 101 -19.19 8.32 -16.66
CA SER A 101 -19.02 9.67 -17.26
C SER A 101 -17.62 10.01 -17.78
N GLY A 102 -16.58 9.31 -17.32
CA GLY A 102 -15.21 9.52 -17.82
C GLY A 102 -15.04 9.01 -19.24
N ARG A 103 -15.90 8.08 -19.70
CA ARG A 103 -15.81 7.49 -21.04
C ARG A 103 -16.02 8.51 -22.17
N ASP A 104 -16.80 9.57 -21.92
CA ASP A 104 -16.98 10.65 -22.89
C ASP A 104 -15.67 11.41 -23.17
N SER A 105 -14.82 11.56 -22.15
CA SER A 105 -13.53 12.25 -22.29
C SER A 105 -12.51 11.49 -23.15
N ILE A 106 -12.70 10.18 -23.31
CA ILE A 106 -11.84 9.29 -24.10
C ILE A 106 -12.49 8.87 -25.42
N ALA A 107 -13.61 9.51 -25.81
CA ALA A 107 -14.27 9.23 -27.08
C ALA A 107 -13.36 9.41 -28.30
N HIS A 108 -12.33 10.27 -28.19
CA HIS A 108 -11.32 10.48 -29.23
C HIS A 108 -10.36 9.30 -29.43
N LEU A 109 -10.36 8.30 -28.53
CA LEU A 109 -9.56 7.06 -28.63
C LEU A 109 -10.33 5.91 -29.27
N ILE A 110 -11.61 6.09 -29.56
CA ILE A 110 -12.49 5.09 -30.18
C ILE A 110 -12.13 4.97 -31.66
N VAL A 111 -12.02 3.73 -32.15
CA VAL A 111 -11.77 3.46 -33.57
C VAL A 111 -12.92 2.68 -34.20
N ASP A 112 -13.17 2.92 -35.49
CA ASP A 112 -14.20 2.21 -36.25
C ASP A 112 -13.78 0.78 -36.60
N ASP A 113 -12.49 0.57 -36.90
CA ASP A 113 -11.88 -0.71 -37.25
C ASP A 113 -11.25 -1.38 -36.03
N TYR A 114 -12.12 -1.94 -35.18
CA TYR A 114 -11.75 -2.64 -33.94
C TYR A 114 -11.87 -4.15 -34.09
N GLU A 115 -10.73 -4.83 -33.96
CA GLU A 115 -10.67 -6.27 -33.79
C GLU A 115 -10.53 -6.59 -32.30
N PRO A 116 -11.46 -7.35 -31.70
CA PRO A 116 -11.40 -7.73 -30.29
C PRO A 116 -10.10 -8.47 -29.97
N SER A 117 -9.39 -8.01 -28.94
CA SER A 117 -8.20 -8.71 -28.47
C SER A 117 -8.60 -9.94 -27.65
N SER A 118 -8.02 -11.10 -27.96
CA SER A 118 -8.18 -12.29 -27.13
C SER A 118 -7.37 -12.24 -25.83
N SER A 119 -6.56 -11.19 -25.64
CA SER A 119 -5.64 -11.03 -24.51
C SER A 119 -6.16 -9.99 -23.53
N ARG A 120 -6.00 -10.26 -22.22
CA ARG A 120 -6.35 -9.29 -21.19
C ARG A 120 -5.44 -8.08 -21.28
N THR A 121 -5.98 -6.90 -20.94
CA THR A 121 -5.21 -5.67 -20.84
C THR A 121 -5.23 -5.18 -19.39
N ILE A 122 -4.17 -5.48 -18.65
CA ILE A 122 -4.04 -5.11 -17.24
C ILE A 122 -3.11 -3.91 -17.11
N PHE A 123 -3.59 -2.90 -16.40
CA PHE A 123 -2.82 -1.73 -16.02
C PHE A 123 -2.37 -1.90 -14.57
N HIS A 124 -1.13 -1.49 -14.30
CA HIS A 124 -0.62 -1.28 -12.97
C HIS A 124 -0.23 0.18 -12.86
N LEU A 125 -0.94 0.91 -12.01
CA LEU A 125 -0.78 2.34 -11.77
C LEU A 125 -0.10 2.53 -10.41
N ASP A 126 0.99 3.29 -10.39
CA ASP A 126 1.80 3.54 -9.19
C ASP A 126 2.29 4.99 -9.18
N MET A 127 1.90 5.75 -8.16
CA MET A 127 2.30 7.14 -7.99
C MET A 127 3.81 7.27 -7.77
N ASP A 128 4.41 8.27 -8.42
CA ASP A 128 5.84 8.44 -8.39
C ASP A 128 6.33 9.12 -7.13
N CYS A 129 7.24 8.46 -6.41
CA CYS A 129 7.81 8.97 -5.17
C CYS A 129 6.76 9.55 -4.20
N PHE A 130 5.62 8.86 -4.03
CA PHE A 130 4.37 9.38 -3.46
C PHE A 130 4.51 10.43 -2.35
N PHE A 131 5.13 10.11 -1.21
CA PHE A 131 5.26 11.07 -0.10
C PHE A 131 6.04 12.33 -0.45
N VAL A 132 7.08 12.21 -1.28
CA VAL A 132 7.88 13.36 -1.71
C VAL A 132 7.08 14.20 -2.70
N SER A 133 6.45 13.57 -3.69
CA SER A 133 5.65 14.28 -4.69
C SER A 133 4.49 15.06 -4.06
N VAL A 134 3.81 14.47 -3.08
CA VAL A 134 2.74 15.18 -2.35
C VAL A 134 3.32 16.31 -1.49
N ALA A 135 4.37 16.05 -0.71
CA ALA A 135 4.95 17.06 0.18
C ALA A 135 5.54 18.27 -0.56
N LEU A 136 6.06 18.07 -1.78
CA LEU A 136 6.61 19.15 -2.61
C LEU A 136 5.54 20.07 -3.20
N ARG A 137 4.27 19.66 -3.26
CA ARG A 137 3.18 20.50 -3.80
C ARG A 137 3.00 21.78 -3.02
N SER A 138 3.07 21.68 -1.69
CA SER A 138 2.79 22.79 -0.79
C SER A 138 4.04 23.58 -0.40
N ARG A 139 5.25 23.07 -0.69
CA ARG A 139 6.49 23.49 0.00
C ARG A 139 7.78 23.31 -0.83
N PRO A 140 8.04 24.17 -1.82
CA PRO A 140 9.30 24.19 -2.58
C PRO A 140 10.48 24.77 -1.79
N ASP A 141 10.23 25.42 -0.66
CA ASP A 141 11.13 26.29 0.10
C ASP A 141 11.74 25.65 1.36
N LEU A 142 11.31 24.44 1.74
CA LEU A 142 11.72 23.86 3.01
C LEU A 142 13.13 23.25 3.00
N GLY A 143 13.92 23.63 4.00
CA GLY A 143 15.27 23.13 4.28
C GLY A 143 15.33 21.83 5.09
N VAL A 144 16.56 21.40 5.33
CA VAL A 144 16.96 20.08 5.84
C VAL A 144 16.53 19.85 7.30
N GLY A 145 15.66 18.86 7.54
CA GLY A 145 15.51 18.23 8.85
C GLY A 145 16.53 17.10 9.05
N ALA A 146 17.41 17.21 10.06
CA ALA A 146 18.35 16.15 10.44
C ALA A 146 17.76 15.27 11.55
N GLY A 147 17.80 13.95 11.36
CA GLY A 147 17.41 12.96 12.37
C GLY A 147 18.07 11.61 12.12
N PHE A 148 17.97 10.68 13.08
CA PHE A 148 18.38 9.28 12.91
C PHE A 148 17.28 8.41 12.28
N SER A 149 16.25 9.02 11.71
CA SER A 149 15.09 8.35 11.14
C SER A 149 15.44 7.66 9.82
N GLU A 150 14.56 6.73 9.40
CA GLU A 150 14.62 6.14 8.06
C GLU A 150 14.00 7.08 7.02
N LEU A 151 14.56 7.07 5.82
CA LEU A 151 13.94 7.66 4.64
C LEU A 151 12.73 6.81 4.23
N ALA A 152 11.56 7.14 4.77
CA ALA A 152 10.63 7.83 3.89
C ALA A 152 10.29 7.20 2.54
N CYS A 153 10.30 8.15 1.62
CA CYS A 153 10.35 8.01 0.21
C CYS A 153 11.48 8.94 -0.26
N VAL A 154 12.13 8.60 -1.36
CA VAL A 154 13.28 9.33 -1.90
C VAL A 154 12.95 9.76 -3.32
N SER A 155 13.17 11.05 -3.63
CA SER A 155 12.97 11.60 -4.98
C SER A 155 13.88 10.93 -6.01
N TYR A 156 13.50 10.97 -7.29
CA TYR A 156 14.37 10.46 -8.36
C TYR A 156 15.72 11.19 -8.44
N ALA A 157 15.77 12.49 -8.12
CA ALA A 157 17.02 13.24 -8.03
C ALA A 157 17.94 12.70 -6.93
N ALA A 158 17.39 12.41 -5.75
CA ALA A 158 18.13 11.79 -4.65
C ALA A 158 18.53 10.33 -4.96
N ARG A 159 17.69 9.57 -5.68
CA ARG A 159 18.03 8.20 -6.15
C ARG A 159 19.23 8.19 -7.09
N ARG A 160 19.40 9.21 -7.95
CA ARG A 160 20.60 9.37 -8.78
C ARG A 160 21.88 9.55 -7.96
N CYS A 161 21.76 10.06 -6.73
CA CYS A 161 22.86 10.13 -5.76
C CYS A 161 23.07 8.82 -4.99
N GLY A 162 22.42 7.71 -5.39
CA GLY A 162 22.53 6.41 -4.75
C GLY A 162 21.67 6.24 -3.49
N LEU A 163 20.77 7.18 -3.19
CA LEU A 163 19.84 7.06 -2.07
C LEU A 163 18.70 6.09 -2.38
N ARG A 164 18.19 5.41 -1.35
CA ARG A 164 17.13 4.40 -1.47
C ARG A 164 16.12 4.56 -0.33
N ASN A 165 14.86 4.21 -0.60
CA ASN A 165 13.83 4.12 0.45
C ASN A 165 14.30 3.13 1.54
N GLY A 166 14.04 3.45 2.81
CA GLY A 166 14.48 2.67 3.98
C GLY A 166 15.91 2.95 4.44
N MET A 167 16.70 3.76 3.71
CA MET A 167 18.03 4.15 4.16
C MET A 167 17.96 5.08 5.38
N ILE A 168 18.86 4.92 6.35
CA ILE A 168 18.96 5.81 7.52
C ILE A 168 19.41 7.20 7.06
N VAL A 169 18.75 8.26 7.54
CA VAL A 169 19.01 9.66 7.16
C VAL A 169 20.48 10.04 7.36
N ARG A 170 21.11 9.61 8.46
CA ARG A 170 22.55 9.81 8.69
C ARG A 170 23.42 9.31 7.53
N ASP A 171 23.13 8.12 7.01
CA ASP A 171 23.91 7.51 5.94
C ASP A 171 23.55 8.12 4.58
N ALA A 172 22.32 8.61 4.44
CA ALA A 172 21.89 9.34 3.26
C ALA A 172 22.55 10.71 3.14
N ILE A 173 22.64 11.47 4.24
CA ILE A 173 23.33 12.78 4.28
C ILE A 173 24.83 12.61 3.94
N LYS A 174 25.46 11.53 4.41
CA LYS A 174 26.85 11.22 4.02
C LYS A 174 27.04 11.02 2.51
N ARG A 175 26.04 10.46 1.83
CA ARG A 175 26.06 10.21 0.38
C ARG A 175 25.62 11.43 -0.43
N CYS A 176 24.73 12.24 0.12
CA CYS A 176 24.15 13.42 -0.50
C CYS A 176 24.08 14.55 0.55
N PRO A 177 25.16 15.32 0.76
CA PRO A 177 25.20 16.38 1.78
C PRO A 177 24.15 17.49 1.57
N GLN A 178 23.72 17.68 0.32
CA GLN A 178 22.68 18.62 -0.09
C GLN A 178 21.25 18.07 0.07
N LEU A 179 21.07 16.90 0.70
CA LEU A 179 19.77 16.27 0.87
C LEU A 179 18.84 17.14 1.72
N VAL A 180 17.66 17.42 1.20
CA VAL A 180 16.56 18.07 1.90
C VAL A 180 15.58 17.03 2.43
N CYS A 181 15.28 17.09 3.72
CA CYS A 181 14.30 16.24 4.38
C CYS A 181 13.01 17.01 4.63
N LEU A 182 11.90 16.51 4.09
CA LEU A 182 10.57 17.09 4.27
C LEU A 182 9.82 16.40 5.42
N PRO A 183 9.05 17.14 6.24
CA PRO A 183 8.17 16.53 7.24
C PRO A 183 7.01 15.79 6.57
N TYR A 184 6.39 14.86 7.29
CA TYR A 184 5.21 14.16 6.79
C TYR A 184 3.99 15.09 6.68
N ALA A 185 3.21 14.90 5.63
CA ALA A 185 1.93 15.58 5.39
C ALA A 185 0.80 14.53 5.31
N PHE A 186 0.49 13.89 6.44
CA PHE A 186 -0.39 12.72 6.49
C PHE A 186 -1.81 12.97 5.93
N ASP A 187 -2.40 14.13 6.22
CA ASP A 187 -3.72 14.50 5.68
C ASP A 187 -3.68 14.69 4.17
N GLU A 188 -2.62 15.30 3.64
CA GLU A 188 -2.43 15.45 2.20
C GLU A 188 -2.27 14.09 1.50
N TYR A 189 -1.53 13.15 2.12
CA TYR A 189 -1.37 11.80 1.56
C TYR A 189 -2.72 11.08 1.47
N ARG A 190 -3.55 11.18 2.51
CA ARG A 190 -4.91 10.60 2.52
C ARG A 190 -5.77 11.21 1.41
N ASN A 191 -5.73 12.53 1.25
CA ASN A 191 -6.50 13.22 0.23
C ASN A 191 -6.07 12.79 -1.18
N VAL A 192 -4.77 12.79 -1.47
CA VAL A 192 -4.27 12.37 -2.79
C VAL A 192 -4.58 10.91 -3.07
N ALA A 193 -4.39 10.01 -2.10
CA ALA A 193 -4.76 8.60 -2.25
C ALA A 193 -6.23 8.44 -2.67
N LYS A 194 -7.15 9.12 -1.96
CA LYS A 194 -8.58 9.14 -2.28
C LYS A 194 -8.86 9.71 -3.67
N THR A 195 -8.20 10.81 -4.05
CA THR A 195 -8.36 11.42 -5.38
C THR A 195 -7.94 10.47 -6.48
N VAL A 196 -6.80 9.78 -6.37
CA VAL A 196 -6.31 8.84 -7.40
C VAL A 196 -7.31 7.69 -7.61
N TYR A 197 -7.82 7.09 -6.53
CA TYR A 197 -8.86 6.05 -6.63
C TYR A 197 -10.18 6.62 -7.19
N THR A 198 -10.52 7.85 -6.84
CA THR A 198 -11.72 8.52 -7.36
C THR A 198 -11.59 8.75 -8.86
N ILE A 199 -10.46 9.23 -9.39
CA ILE A 199 -10.26 9.46 -10.83
C ILE A 199 -10.56 8.21 -11.66
N VAL A 200 -10.14 7.03 -11.20
CA VAL A 200 -10.40 5.78 -11.91
C VAL A 200 -11.85 5.31 -11.68
N ALA A 201 -12.30 5.32 -10.42
CA ALA A 201 -13.51 4.63 -9.99
C ALA A 201 -14.78 5.48 -10.02
N ARG A 202 -14.73 6.79 -9.71
CA ARG A 202 -15.90 7.62 -9.38
C ARG A 202 -15.89 9.00 -10.06
N CYS A 203 -17.07 9.49 -10.44
CA CYS A 203 -17.24 10.87 -10.91
C CYS A 203 -17.39 11.87 -9.75
N THR A 204 -16.70 12.99 -9.86
CA THR A 204 -16.84 14.16 -8.99
C THR A 204 -18.07 14.97 -9.38
N ASN A 205 -19.22 14.66 -8.77
CA ASN A 205 -20.27 15.63 -8.48
C ASN A 205 -20.98 15.21 -7.20
N HIS A 206 -20.94 16.05 -6.17
CA HIS A 206 -21.43 15.78 -4.81
C HIS A 206 -22.95 15.54 -4.71
N THR A 207 -23.70 15.76 -5.80
CA THR A 207 -25.17 15.83 -5.77
C THR A 207 -25.85 14.55 -6.29
N THR A 208 -25.12 13.61 -6.89
CA THR A 208 -25.76 12.43 -7.54
C THR A 208 -25.01 11.13 -7.20
N ARG A 209 -25.68 10.22 -6.47
CA ARG A 209 -25.20 8.84 -6.21
C ARG A 209 -25.16 8.04 -7.53
N GLY A 210 -24.19 7.13 -7.70
CA GLY A 210 -24.16 6.15 -8.81
C GLY A 210 -23.20 6.37 -10.00
N PHE A 211 -22.33 7.39 -9.99
CA PHE A 211 -21.49 7.70 -11.17
C PHE A 211 -20.03 7.24 -11.00
N CYS A 212 -19.61 6.33 -11.88
CA CYS A 212 -18.22 5.88 -12.06
C CYS A 212 -17.51 6.72 -13.15
N ARG A 213 -16.17 6.72 -13.19
CA ARG A 213 -15.43 7.42 -14.27
C ARG A 213 -15.13 6.50 -15.45
N TYR A 214 -14.23 5.53 -15.28
CA TYR A 214 -13.82 4.65 -16.37
C TYR A 214 -14.29 3.21 -16.17
N THR A 215 -13.96 2.61 -15.03
CA THR A 215 -14.26 1.22 -14.72
C THR A 215 -14.23 0.96 -13.21
N LEU A 216 -14.93 -0.09 -12.75
CA LEU A 216 -14.85 -0.62 -11.38
C LEU A 216 -14.02 -1.90 -11.28
N GLU A 217 -13.43 -2.34 -12.40
CA GLU A 217 -12.52 -3.48 -12.48
C GLU A 217 -11.14 -3.10 -11.90
N ILE A 218 -11.11 -2.72 -10.61
CA ILE A 218 -9.94 -2.18 -9.90
C ILE A 218 -9.50 -3.11 -8.76
N LYS A 219 -8.24 -3.52 -8.73
CA LYS A 219 -7.67 -4.21 -7.57
C LYS A 219 -6.82 -3.24 -6.76
N ALA A 220 -7.36 -2.76 -5.65
CA ALA A 220 -6.65 -1.89 -4.72
C ALA A 220 -5.45 -2.61 -4.08
N VAL A 221 -4.24 -2.06 -4.21
CA VAL A 221 -3.01 -2.67 -3.66
C VAL A 221 -2.53 -1.91 -2.43
N SER A 222 -2.31 -0.61 -2.57
CA SER A 222 -1.89 0.31 -1.50
C SER A 222 -2.65 1.64 -1.61
N CYS A 223 -2.26 2.65 -0.82
CA CYS A 223 -2.79 4.01 -0.94
C CYS A 223 -2.44 4.70 -2.27
N ASP A 224 -1.38 4.25 -2.95
CA ASP A 224 -0.79 4.88 -4.13
C ASP A 224 -0.58 3.92 -5.31
N GLU A 225 -1.00 2.66 -5.16
CA GLU A 225 -0.83 1.58 -6.13
C GLU A 225 -2.16 0.84 -6.34
N MET A 226 -2.53 0.59 -7.60
CA MET A 226 -3.68 -0.23 -7.98
C MET A 226 -3.45 -0.98 -9.29
N TYR A 227 -4.17 -2.08 -9.48
CA TYR A 227 -4.37 -2.66 -10.82
C TYR A 227 -5.73 -2.30 -11.37
N ILE A 228 -5.83 -2.19 -12.69
CA ILE A 228 -7.07 -1.94 -13.42
C ILE A 228 -7.16 -2.95 -14.56
N ASP A 229 -8.25 -3.70 -14.66
CA ASP A 229 -8.52 -4.54 -15.83
C ASP A 229 -9.32 -3.71 -16.85
N CYS A 230 -8.63 -3.30 -17.92
CA CYS A 230 -9.20 -2.47 -18.97
C CYS A 230 -9.79 -3.30 -20.12
N SER A 231 -9.73 -4.65 -20.06
CA SER A 231 -10.12 -5.51 -21.19
C SER A 231 -11.57 -5.24 -21.63
N LYS A 232 -12.52 -5.30 -20.69
CA LYS A 232 -13.93 -5.02 -20.96
C LYS A 232 -14.17 -3.57 -21.42
N LEU A 233 -13.48 -2.62 -20.80
CA LEU A 233 -13.59 -1.20 -21.14
C LEU A 233 -13.17 -0.95 -22.60
N PHE A 234 -12.09 -1.60 -23.02
CA PHE A 234 -11.53 -1.44 -24.36
C PHE A 234 -12.39 -2.15 -25.41
N ASP A 235 -12.93 -3.33 -25.11
CA ASP A 235 -13.88 -4.01 -25.98
C ASP A 235 -15.18 -3.20 -26.16
N GLU A 236 -15.74 -2.68 -25.06
CA GLU A 236 -16.99 -1.89 -25.09
C GLU A 236 -16.83 -0.56 -25.84
N LEU A 237 -15.69 0.12 -25.67
CA LEU A 237 -15.41 1.41 -26.29
C LEU A 237 -14.61 1.31 -27.59
N ARG A 238 -14.23 0.11 -28.04
CA ARG A 238 -13.38 -0.09 -29.22
C ARG A 238 -12.06 0.70 -29.16
N ILE A 239 -11.37 0.64 -28.02
CA ILE A 239 -10.08 1.30 -27.81
C ILE A 239 -8.95 0.31 -28.12
N ARG A 240 -8.11 0.64 -29.11
CA ARG A 240 -6.92 -0.18 -29.46
C ARG A 240 -5.65 0.26 -28.75
N ASP A 241 -5.48 1.57 -28.56
CA ASP A 241 -4.25 2.13 -28.02
C ASP A 241 -4.31 2.26 -26.49
N ALA A 242 -3.87 1.19 -25.83
CA ALA A 242 -3.73 1.15 -24.38
C ALA A 242 -2.79 2.24 -23.84
N ALA A 243 -1.72 2.56 -24.57
CA ALA A 243 -0.74 3.54 -24.13
C ALA A 243 -1.33 4.95 -24.12
N SER A 244 -2.11 5.31 -25.15
CA SER A 244 -2.83 6.60 -25.18
C SER A 244 -3.83 6.75 -24.03
N PHE A 245 -4.58 5.69 -23.68
CA PHE A 245 -5.46 5.73 -22.50
C PHE A 245 -4.67 5.89 -21.19
N ALA A 246 -3.51 5.23 -21.06
CA ALA A 246 -2.64 5.39 -19.91
C ALA A 246 -2.07 6.82 -19.78
N GLU A 247 -1.68 7.45 -20.90
CA GLU A 247 -1.23 8.84 -20.92
C GLU A 247 -2.35 9.81 -20.53
N HIS A 248 -3.57 9.59 -21.02
CA HIS A 248 -4.75 10.36 -20.61
C HIS A 248 -4.98 10.26 -19.10
N LEU A 249 -4.95 9.05 -18.55
CA LEU A 249 -5.13 8.82 -17.12
C LEU A 249 -4.03 9.49 -16.29
N ARG A 250 -2.77 9.42 -16.73
CA ARG A 250 -1.64 10.11 -16.09
C ARG A 250 -1.81 11.63 -16.11
N ALA A 251 -2.21 12.20 -17.24
CA ALA A 251 -2.45 13.63 -17.38
C ALA A 251 -3.57 14.12 -16.45
N GLU A 252 -4.65 13.34 -16.32
CA GLU A 252 -5.74 13.63 -15.40
C GLU A 252 -5.31 13.57 -13.93
N ILE A 253 -4.57 12.53 -13.55
CA ILE A 253 -3.99 12.41 -12.20
C ILE A 253 -3.06 13.58 -11.91
N ARG A 254 -2.20 13.94 -12.86
CA ARG A 254 -1.29 15.09 -12.72
C ARG A 254 -2.05 16.39 -12.54
N ARG A 255 -3.13 16.60 -13.31
CA ARG A 255 -3.97 17.80 -13.25
C ARG A 255 -4.68 17.93 -11.90
N GLU A 256 -5.27 16.85 -11.39
CA GLU A 256 -6.06 16.89 -10.16
C GLU A 256 -5.21 16.82 -8.88
N THR A 257 -4.10 16.08 -8.93
CA THR A 257 -3.27 15.84 -7.74
C THR A 257 -1.98 16.65 -7.71
N GLY A 258 -1.52 17.20 -8.85
CA GLY A 258 -0.18 17.79 -9.00
C GLY A 258 0.95 16.76 -9.02
N CYS A 259 0.67 15.47 -8.77
CA CYS A 259 1.67 14.42 -8.62
C CYS A 259 1.81 13.58 -9.90
N PRO A 260 3.04 13.17 -10.27
CA PRO A 260 3.25 12.23 -11.36
C PRO A 260 2.86 10.81 -10.97
N ALA A 261 2.44 10.03 -11.97
CA ALA A 261 2.16 8.62 -11.87
C ALA A 261 2.79 7.89 -13.05
N SER A 262 3.22 6.65 -12.83
CA SER A 262 3.71 5.77 -13.89
C SER A 262 2.76 4.60 -14.07
N VAL A 263 2.59 4.15 -15.32
CA VAL A 263 1.67 3.08 -15.67
C VAL A 263 2.39 2.01 -16.47
N GLY A 264 2.36 0.78 -15.99
CA GLY A 264 2.75 -0.40 -16.76
C GLY A 264 1.53 -1.14 -17.27
N ILE A 265 1.59 -1.59 -18.51
CA ILE A 265 0.50 -2.29 -19.19
C ILE A 265 1.02 -3.66 -19.63
N GLY A 266 0.26 -4.72 -19.39
CA GLY A 266 0.57 -6.04 -19.90
C GLY A 266 -0.58 -7.02 -19.79
N ARG A 267 -0.37 -8.25 -20.28
CA ARG A 267 -1.40 -9.31 -20.33
C ARG A 267 -1.84 -9.87 -18.97
N SER A 268 -1.12 -9.51 -17.91
CA SER A 268 -1.30 -10.06 -16.56
C SER A 268 -0.83 -9.07 -15.49
N THR A 269 -1.23 -9.29 -14.23
CA THR A 269 -0.82 -8.39 -13.12
C THR A 269 0.70 -8.37 -12.93
N LEU A 270 1.35 -9.53 -13.12
CA LEU A 270 2.80 -9.65 -13.07
C LEU A 270 3.46 -8.79 -14.16
N MET A 271 3.01 -8.92 -15.41
CA MET A 271 3.58 -8.16 -16.54
C MET A 271 3.37 -6.66 -16.35
N ALA A 272 2.16 -6.24 -15.99
CA ALA A 272 1.86 -4.83 -15.74
C ALA A 272 2.76 -4.23 -14.63
N ARG A 273 2.95 -4.96 -13.53
CA ARG A 273 3.81 -4.52 -12.42
C ARG A 273 5.28 -4.40 -12.84
N LEU A 274 5.78 -5.38 -13.61
CA LEU A 274 7.16 -5.35 -14.11
C LEU A 274 7.35 -4.21 -15.12
N ALA A 275 6.39 -4.01 -16.04
CA ALA A 275 6.39 -2.89 -16.98
C ALA A 275 6.44 -1.54 -16.26
N THR A 276 5.71 -1.39 -15.15
CA THR A 276 5.69 -0.13 -14.38
C THR A 276 7.05 0.26 -13.85
N ARG A 277 7.88 -0.72 -13.46
CA ARG A 277 9.25 -0.43 -13.00
C ARG A 277 10.10 0.25 -14.08
N TYR A 278 9.83 -0.06 -15.34
CA TYR A 278 10.51 0.54 -16.49
C TYR A 278 9.81 1.79 -17.00
N ALA A 279 8.51 1.94 -16.73
CA ALA A 279 7.77 3.17 -16.96
C ALA A 279 8.25 4.30 -16.03
N LYS A 280 8.71 3.96 -14.82
CA LYS A 280 9.19 4.93 -13.83
C LYS A 280 10.52 5.58 -14.25
N PRO A 281 10.68 6.91 -14.11
CA PRO A 281 9.71 7.89 -13.59
C PRO A 281 8.79 8.51 -14.66
N ASP A 282 7.59 8.91 -14.25
CA ASP A 282 6.60 9.70 -15.00
C ASP A 282 6.46 9.21 -16.45
N GLY A 283 6.15 7.93 -16.63
CA GLY A 283 6.08 7.31 -17.94
C GLY A 283 5.02 6.21 -18.06
N VAL A 284 4.85 5.73 -19.30
CA VAL A 284 4.05 4.55 -19.63
C VAL A 284 4.95 3.49 -20.27
N ARG A 285 4.76 2.22 -19.91
CA ARG A 285 5.38 1.08 -20.61
C ARG A 285 4.31 0.04 -20.92
N HIS A 286 4.06 -0.19 -22.20
CA HIS A 286 3.23 -1.29 -22.67
C HIS A 286 4.10 -2.47 -23.06
N VAL A 287 3.77 -3.66 -22.55
CA VAL A 287 4.37 -4.94 -22.95
C VAL A 287 3.29 -5.76 -23.66
N PRO A 288 3.33 -5.84 -25.01
CA PRO A 288 2.40 -6.64 -25.78
C PRO A 288 2.42 -8.12 -25.38
N ALA A 289 1.34 -8.84 -25.68
CA ALA A 289 1.17 -10.23 -25.26
C ALA A 289 2.21 -11.16 -25.92
N GLU A 290 2.54 -10.86 -27.17
CA GLU A 290 3.54 -11.52 -28.02
C GLU A 290 4.98 -11.26 -27.56
N GLU A 291 5.24 -10.13 -26.89
CA GLU A 291 6.57 -9.77 -26.39
C GLU A 291 6.81 -10.21 -24.93
N SER A 292 5.77 -10.67 -24.22
CA SER A 292 5.81 -10.94 -22.78
C SER A 292 6.89 -11.94 -22.37
N ASP A 293 7.10 -12.99 -23.18
CA ASP A 293 8.06 -14.06 -22.86
C ASP A 293 9.51 -13.58 -23.05
N VAL A 294 9.75 -12.77 -24.09
CA VAL A 294 11.05 -12.13 -24.34
C VAL A 294 11.35 -11.10 -23.24
N PHE A 295 10.35 -10.28 -22.92
CA PHE A 295 10.45 -9.22 -21.92
C PHE A 295 10.82 -9.80 -20.55
N ILE A 296 10.15 -10.85 -20.09
CA ILE A 296 10.46 -11.41 -18.77
C ILE A 296 11.82 -12.12 -18.74
N ALA A 297 12.16 -12.85 -19.80
CA ALA A 297 13.38 -13.65 -19.82
C ALA A 297 14.64 -12.79 -19.88
N ASN A 298 14.63 -11.75 -20.71
CA ASN A 298 15.86 -11.13 -21.21
C ASN A 298 15.87 -9.60 -21.26
N GLU A 299 14.78 -8.91 -20.89
CA GLU A 299 14.72 -7.46 -21.12
C GLU A 299 15.84 -6.72 -20.39
N LYS A 300 16.56 -5.89 -21.15
CA LYS A 300 17.51 -4.91 -20.64
C LYS A 300 16.87 -3.53 -20.66
N VAL A 301 16.98 -2.80 -19.57
CA VAL A 301 16.69 -1.36 -19.57
C VAL A 301 17.88 -0.62 -18.96
N ASN A 302 18.35 0.42 -19.66
CA ASN A 302 19.54 1.18 -19.31
C ASN A 302 20.79 0.28 -19.11
N GLY A 303 20.91 -0.78 -19.92
CA GLY A 303 22.02 -1.74 -19.85
C GLY A 303 21.91 -2.79 -18.73
N VAL A 304 20.84 -2.77 -17.92
CA VAL A 304 20.64 -3.70 -16.79
C VAL A 304 19.45 -4.61 -17.08
N TYR A 305 19.64 -5.92 -16.87
CA TYR A 305 18.59 -6.92 -17.08
C TYR A 305 17.45 -6.80 -16.06
N LEU A 306 16.28 -7.32 -16.42
CA LEU A 306 15.22 -7.60 -15.45
C LEU A 306 15.77 -8.55 -14.37
N SER A 307 16.15 -7.97 -13.23
CA SER A 307 16.68 -8.76 -12.14
C SER A 307 15.59 -9.70 -11.61
N VAL A 308 15.95 -10.96 -11.34
CA VAL A 308 15.11 -11.92 -10.61
C VAL A 308 14.60 -11.35 -9.29
N ARG A 309 15.37 -10.44 -8.66
CA ARG A 309 14.98 -9.70 -7.44
C ARG A 309 13.79 -8.76 -7.65
N ASN A 310 13.42 -8.47 -8.89
CA ASN A 310 12.27 -7.65 -9.22
C ASN A 310 10.97 -8.45 -9.25
N LEU A 311 11.04 -9.79 -9.25
CA LEU A 311 9.86 -10.64 -9.17
C LEU A 311 9.12 -10.43 -7.84
N PRO A 312 7.78 -10.25 -7.87
CA PRO A 312 6.98 -10.11 -6.66
C PRO A 312 7.15 -11.30 -5.72
N GLY A 313 7.18 -11.05 -4.41
CA GLY A 313 7.33 -12.10 -3.40
C GLY A 313 8.76 -12.61 -3.20
N LEU A 314 9.72 -12.18 -4.02
CA LEU A 314 11.12 -12.55 -3.85
C LEU A 314 11.88 -11.58 -2.94
N GLY A 315 11.75 -11.77 -1.63
CA GLY A 315 12.48 -10.99 -0.62
C GLY A 315 13.96 -11.37 -0.49
N TYR A 316 14.71 -10.58 0.30
CA TYR A 316 16.15 -10.77 0.53
C TYR A 316 16.51 -12.20 0.99
N GLN A 317 15.75 -12.75 1.94
CA GLN A 317 16.00 -14.10 2.46
C GLN A 317 15.75 -15.18 1.41
N THR A 318 14.64 -15.09 0.67
CA THR A 318 14.30 -16.04 -0.40
C THR A 318 15.35 -16.02 -1.51
N TYR A 319 15.76 -14.82 -1.91
CA TYR A 319 16.83 -14.64 -2.88
C TYR A 319 18.18 -15.19 -2.37
N SER A 320 18.53 -14.95 -1.11
CA SER A 320 19.75 -15.50 -0.51
C SER A 320 19.75 -17.02 -0.49
N LYS A 321 18.61 -17.67 -0.25
CA LYS A 321 18.47 -19.14 -0.34
C LYS A 321 18.70 -19.65 -1.75
N LEU A 322 18.11 -18.98 -2.75
CA LEU A 322 18.31 -19.32 -4.16
C LEU A 322 19.79 -19.23 -4.55
N VAL A 323 20.44 -18.12 -4.17
CA VAL A 323 21.86 -17.92 -4.48
C VAL A 323 22.75 -18.94 -3.76
N GLY A 324 22.44 -19.26 -2.50
CA GLY A 324 23.19 -20.26 -1.75
C GLY A 324 23.06 -21.68 -2.32
N ALA A 325 21.94 -22.00 -2.97
CA ALA A 325 21.69 -23.33 -3.52
C ALA A 325 22.16 -23.50 -4.98
N PHE A 326 22.00 -22.46 -5.81
CA PHE A 326 22.17 -22.55 -7.26
C PHE A 326 23.21 -21.58 -7.83
N GLY A 327 23.88 -20.80 -6.98
CA GLY A 327 24.82 -19.77 -7.39
C GLY A 327 24.15 -18.44 -7.73
N PRO A 328 24.92 -17.43 -8.14
CA PRO A 328 24.37 -16.11 -8.46
C PRO A 328 23.40 -16.18 -9.63
N ILE A 329 22.17 -15.74 -9.40
CA ILE A 329 21.11 -15.66 -10.40
C ILE A 329 20.69 -14.21 -10.52
N GLU A 330 20.84 -13.65 -11.71
CA GLU A 330 20.45 -12.29 -12.04
C GLU A 330 19.22 -12.26 -12.94
N LYS A 331 19.05 -13.21 -13.86
CA LYS A 331 18.00 -13.17 -14.90
C LYS A 331 16.94 -14.25 -14.72
N CYS A 332 15.73 -13.96 -15.17
CA CYS A 332 14.65 -14.96 -15.18
C CYS A 332 14.99 -16.13 -16.12
N SER A 333 15.72 -15.89 -17.21
CA SER A 333 16.23 -16.96 -18.09
C SER A 333 17.13 -17.97 -17.37
N GLU A 334 17.90 -17.54 -16.37
CA GLU A 334 18.75 -18.42 -15.57
C GLU A 334 17.90 -19.28 -14.61
N LEU A 335 16.80 -18.73 -14.07
CA LEU A 335 15.82 -19.51 -13.31
C LEU A 335 15.10 -20.55 -14.16
N HIS A 336 15.02 -20.39 -15.48
CA HIS A 336 14.37 -21.39 -16.35
C HIS A 336 15.10 -22.73 -16.35
N LEU A 337 16.40 -22.72 -16.08
CA LEU A 337 17.23 -23.92 -16.00
C LEU A 337 16.97 -24.76 -14.74
N ILE A 338 16.35 -24.16 -13.72
CA ILE A 338 16.05 -24.83 -12.45
C ILE A 338 14.67 -25.48 -12.55
N THR A 339 14.60 -26.77 -12.20
CA THR A 339 13.35 -27.50 -12.28
C THR A 339 12.37 -27.05 -11.19
N ARG A 340 11.08 -27.23 -11.47
CA ARG A 340 10.01 -26.96 -10.50
C ARG A 340 10.24 -27.69 -9.17
N ASN A 341 10.61 -28.98 -9.23
CA ASN A 341 10.83 -29.81 -8.04
C ASN A 341 11.98 -29.28 -7.18
N GLU A 342 13.04 -28.78 -7.79
CA GLU A 342 14.18 -28.20 -7.06
C GLU A 342 13.79 -26.91 -6.34
N LEU A 343 13.01 -26.03 -7.00
CA LEU A 343 12.48 -24.81 -6.39
C LEU A 343 11.51 -25.11 -5.25
N GLU A 344 10.61 -26.08 -5.43
CA GLU A 344 9.67 -26.52 -4.40
C GLU A 344 10.38 -27.15 -3.20
N ARG A 345 11.47 -27.92 -3.42
CA ARG A 345 12.28 -28.49 -2.34
C ARG A 345 13.01 -27.41 -1.53
N LEU A 346 13.47 -26.34 -2.18
CA LEU A 346 14.23 -25.27 -1.52
C LEU A 346 13.32 -24.25 -0.80
N LEU A 347 12.22 -23.84 -1.45
CA LEU A 347 11.37 -22.74 -0.99
C LEU A 347 10.04 -23.20 -0.40
N GLY A 348 9.72 -24.49 -0.52
CA GLY A 348 8.42 -25.06 -0.22
C GLY A 348 7.48 -25.06 -1.44
N LYS A 349 6.54 -26.00 -1.47
CA LYS A 349 5.65 -26.28 -2.62
C LYS A 349 5.02 -25.03 -3.23
N LYS A 350 4.35 -24.21 -2.42
CA LYS A 350 3.63 -23.03 -2.92
C LYS A 350 4.56 -21.95 -3.47
N ALA A 351 5.62 -21.61 -2.73
CA ALA A 351 6.54 -20.55 -3.14
C ALA A 351 7.42 -20.97 -4.33
N GLY A 352 7.85 -22.23 -4.37
CA GLY A 352 8.59 -22.80 -5.48
C GLY A 352 7.78 -22.84 -6.78
N ASP A 353 6.54 -23.35 -6.72
CA ASP A 353 5.61 -23.32 -7.87
C ASP A 353 5.33 -21.89 -8.35
N GLN A 354 5.07 -20.97 -7.42
CA GLN A 354 4.82 -19.58 -7.76
C GLN A 354 6.04 -18.94 -8.45
N LEU A 355 7.25 -19.14 -7.94
CA LEU A 355 8.47 -18.62 -8.56
C LEU A 355 8.71 -19.24 -9.94
N TYR A 356 8.50 -20.55 -10.07
CA TYR A 356 8.65 -21.29 -11.33
C TYR A 356 7.73 -20.75 -12.44
N LYS A 357 6.48 -20.44 -12.10
CA LYS A 357 5.50 -19.82 -13.00
C LYS A 357 5.85 -18.36 -13.29
N MET A 358 6.11 -17.58 -12.24
CA MET A 358 6.39 -16.15 -12.36
C MET A 358 7.61 -15.88 -13.24
N CYS A 359 8.70 -16.64 -13.13
CA CYS A 359 9.87 -16.40 -13.99
C CYS A 359 9.60 -16.67 -15.48
N ARG A 360 8.52 -17.37 -15.82
CA ARG A 360 8.05 -17.65 -17.19
C ARG A 360 6.90 -16.73 -17.63
N GLY A 361 6.59 -15.70 -16.84
CA GLY A 361 5.53 -14.74 -17.14
C GLY A 361 4.12 -15.28 -16.90
N GLU A 362 4.01 -16.43 -16.23
CA GLU A 362 2.74 -17.02 -15.83
C GLU A 362 2.33 -16.48 -14.45
N SER A 363 1.14 -15.90 -14.36
CA SER A 363 0.54 -15.48 -13.10
C SER A 363 -0.86 -16.08 -12.92
N GLU A 364 -1.17 -16.47 -11.68
CA GLU A 364 -2.51 -16.95 -11.32
C GLU A 364 -3.44 -15.75 -11.08
N ASP A 365 -3.85 -15.07 -12.15
CA ASP A 365 -4.84 -13.98 -12.10
C ASP A 365 -6.29 -14.51 -12.18
N LYS A 366 -6.52 -15.72 -11.63
CA LYS A 366 -7.79 -16.48 -11.77
C LYS A 366 -9.00 -15.72 -11.23
N ASP A 367 -8.80 -14.87 -10.22
CA ASP A 367 -9.84 -13.99 -9.70
C ASP A 367 -9.24 -12.61 -9.42
N PHE A 368 -9.35 -11.72 -10.43
CA PHE A 368 -8.81 -10.37 -10.35
C PHE A 368 -9.56 -9.51 -9.34
N ILE A 369 -10.86 -9.78 -9.14
CA ILE A 369 -11.78 -8.96 -8.34
C ILE A 369 -12.01 -9.53 -6.93
N ALA A 370 -11.59 -10.78 -6.68
CA ALA A 370 -11.69 -11.52 -5.43
C ALA A 370 -11.87 -10.62 -4.19
N THR A 371 -13.07 -10.68 -3.61
CA THR A 371 -13.43 -9.93 -2.40
C THR A 371 -12.65 -10.52 -1.23
N ASN A 372 -11.50 -9.93 -0.90
CA ASN A 372 -10.74 -10.33 0.28
C ASN A 372 -11.43 -9.81 1.54
N LEU A 373 -12.38 -10.59 2.05
CA LEU A 373 -12.95 -10.39 3.37
C LEU A 373 -11.82 -10.36 4.41
N ARG A 374 -11.85 -9.37 5.29
CA ARG A 374 -10.86 -9.20 6.35
C ARG A 374 -10.87 -10.43 7.27
N LYS A 375 -9.72 -11.09 7.42
CA LYS A 375 -9.57 -12.31 8.23
C LYS A 375 -8.99 -12.07 9.62
N SER A 376 -8.31 -10.94 9.82
CA SER A 376 -7.64 -10.59 11.07
C SER A 376 -7.64 -9.08 11.31
N VAL A 377 -7.59 -8.69 12.58
CA VAL A 377 -7.38 -7.32 13.04
C VAL A 377 -6.28 -7.38 14.11
N SER A 378 -5.22 -6.57 13.96
CA SER A 378 -4.10 -6.50 14.91
C SER A 378 -3.72 -5.05 15.21
N CYS A 379 -2.89 -4.89 16.23
CA CYS A 379 -2.32 -3.64 16.70
C CYS A 379 -0.88 -3.95 17.12
N ASP A 380 0.09 -3.37 16.42
CA ASP A 380 1.50 -3.75 16.52
C ASP A 380 2.36 -2.53 16.89
N ILE A 381 2.97 -2.56 18.07
CA ILE A 381 3.77 -1.47 18.62
C ILE A 381 5.14 -2.01 19.03
N ASN A 382 6.12 -1.79 18.15
CA ASN A 382 7.48 -2.31 18.31
C ASN A 382 8.53 -1.21 18.50
N TYR A 383 8.09 0.04 18.68
CA TYR A 383 8.94 1.21 18.85
C TYR A 383 8.55 2.00 20.10
N GLY A 384 9.53 2.58 20.81
CA GLY A 384 9.27 3.37 22.02
C GLY A 384 8.82 2.56 23.25
N ILE A 385 8.74 1.23 23.15
CA ILE A 385 8.33 0.36 24.26
C ILE A 385 9.43 0.24 25.30
N ARG A 386 9.24 0.88 26.46
CA ARG A 386 10.15 0.83 27.61
C ARG A 386 9.32 0.81 28.89
N PHE A 387 9.48 -0.25 29.69
CA PHE A 387 8.77 -0.41 30.95
C PHE A 387 9.72 -0.71 32.10
N VAL A 388 9.42 -0.14 33.27
CA VAL A 388 10.13 -0.42 34.51
C VAL A 388 9.26 -1.22 35.48
N LYS A 389 7.93 -1.08 35.38
CA LYS A 389 6.94 -1.73 36.26
C LYS A 389 5.99 -2.60 35.44
N VAL A 390 5.61 -3.76 35.99
CA VAL A 390 4.63 -4.68 35.39
C VAL A 390 3.27 -4.00 35.16
N LEU A 391 2.86 -3.09 36.05
CA LEU A 391 1.60 -2.34 35.90
C LEU A 391 1.55 -1.51 34.60
N SER A 392 2.68 -0.98 34.13
CA SER A 392 2.74 -0.23 32.87
C SER A 392 2.51 -1.13 31.65
N ILE A 393 2.89 -2.41 31.75
CA ILE A 393 2.62 -3.41 30.71
C ILE A 393 1.11 -3.66 30.62
N ILE A 394 0.45 -3.86 31.77
CA ILE A 394 -1.00 -4.07 31.82
C ILE A 394 -1.74 -2.87 31.21
N TYR A 395 -1.30 -1.65 31.53
CA TYR A 395 -1.90 -0.43 31.00
C TYR A 395 -1.85 -0.36 29.47
N ILE A 396 -0.69 -0.62 28.85
CA ILE A 396 -0.58 -0.57 27.40
C ILE A 396 -1.37 -1.70 26.72
N MET A 397 -1.46 -2.88 27.37
CA MET A 397 -2.26 -3.99 26.86
C MET A 397 -3.76 -3.64 26.86
N VAL A 398 -4.27 -3.05 27.94
CA VAL A 398 -5.68 -2.61 28.02
C VAL A 398 -5.96 -1.49 27.02
N SER A 399 -5.04 -0.54 26.87
CA SER A 399 -5.18 0.56 25.90
C SER A 399 -5.17 0.05 24.45
N SER A 400 -4.30 -0.91 24.15
CA SER A 400 -4.23 -1.56 22.83
C SER A 400 -5.49 -2.39 22.55
N TYR A 401 -6.02 -3.09 23.56
CA TYR A 401 -7.28 -3.82 23.45
C TYR A 401 -8.44 -2.86 23.14
N ARG A 402 -8.55 -1.75 23.87
CA ARG A 402 -9.57 -0.72 23.61
C ARG A 402 -9.46 -0.17 22.19
N HIS A 403 -8.25 0.11 21.70
CA HIS A 403 -8.04 0.57 20.33
C HIS A 403 -8.55 -0.44 19.29
N ILE A 404 -8.28 -1.74 19.48
CA ILE A 404 -8.81 -2.80 18.62
C ILE A 404 -10.34 -2.90 18.72
N SER A 405 -10.90 -2.78 19.92
CA SER A 405 -12.35 -2.91 20.16
C SER A 405 -13.17 -1.75 19.59
N VAL A 406 -12.64 -0.52 19.62
CA VAL A 406 -13.31 0.68 19.08
C VAL A 406 -13.24 0.74 17.55
N GLY A 407 -12.28 0.05 16.94
CA GLY A 407 -12.15 -0.06 15.48
C GLY A 407 -12.96 -1.20 14.83
N LYS A 408 -13.78 -1.92 15.60
CA LYS A 408 -14.81 -2.84 15.11
C LYS A 408 -16.15 -2.14 15.11
#